data_AF-A0A368TXF1-F1
#
_entry.id   AF-A0A368TXF1-F1
#
_cell.length_a   1.000
_cell.length_b   1.000
_cell.length_c   1.000
_cell.angle_alpha   90.00
_cell.angle_beta   90.00
_cell.angle_gamma   90.00
#
_symmetry.space_group_name_H-M   'P 1'
#
loop_
_entity.id
_entity.type
_entity.pdbx_description
1 polymer ?
#
loop_
_entity_poly.entity_id
_entity_poly.type
_entity_poly.pdbx_seq_one_letter_code
_entity_poly.pdbx_strand_id
1 'polypeptide(L)'
;MAVPLIVSSARLVLTCIKGFFALGGYTDKNRIRPHEVDMHIVITALALSLVLSVAGATAATAAETASDAVDTAPQESTFLHGGDPARGAEMAKLCISCHGHQGRSVTSRYPSLAGMDETRIVEGMKSLRAGEKGHMMANMTRGLSDQDIADLAAYFSSLDP
;
A
#
# COMPACT_ATOMS: atom_id res chain seq x y z
N MET A 1 21.96 -52.89 17.37
CA MET A 1 23.41 -52.60 17.29
C MET A 1 23.64 -51.91 15.94
N ALA A 2 24.10 -50.68 15.76
CA ALA A 2 24.55 -49.60 16.62
C ALA A 2 24.30 -48.28 15.85
N VAL A 3 23.82 -47.26 16.56
CA VAL A 3 23.72 -45.86 16.10
C VAL A 3 25.01 -45.16 16.52
N PRO A 4 25.85 -44.68 15.58
CA PRO A 4 26.62 -43.47 15.90
C PRO A 4 27.01 -42.65 14.65
N LEU A 5 26.15 -41.76 14.14
CA LEU A 5 26.58 -40.67 13.23
C LEU A 5 25.94 -39.30 13.52
N ILE A 6 25.00 -39.20 14.47
CA ILE A 6 24.21 -37.97 14.70
C ILE A 6 24.84 -37.03 15.74
N VAL A 7 25.80 -37.50 16.55
CA VAL A 7 26.37 -36.69 17.65
C VAL A 7 27.47 -35.71 17.17
N SER A 8 28.01 -35.88 15.96
CA SER A 8 29.13 -35.05 15.47
C SER A 8 28.70 -33.69 14.91
N SER A 9 27.46 -33.53 14.45
CA SER A 9 26.95 -32.28 13.87
C SER A 9 26.44 -31.29 14.92
N ALA A 10 26.00 -31.76 16.09
CA ALA A 10 25.50 -30.91 17.17
C ALA A 10 26.60 -30.04 17.84
N ARG A 11 27.86 -30.48 17.83
CA ARG A 11 28.98 -29.69 18.38
C ARG A 11 29.47 -28.58 17.45
N LEU A 12 29.26 -28.72 16.14
CA LEU A 12 29.68 -27.71 15.17
C LEU A 12 28.76 -26.48 15.19
N VAL A 13 27.45 -26.69 15.32
CA VAL A 13 26.43 -25.61 15.36
C VAL A 13 26.56 -24.75 16.62
N LEU A 14 26.94 -25.34 17.77
CA LEU A 14 27.09 -24.61 19.03
C LEU A 14 28.34 -23.70 19.08
N THR A 15 29.33 -23.95 18.22
CA THR A 15 30.57 -23.16 18.16
C THR A 15 30.37 -21.86 17.36
N CYS A 16 29.49 -21.87 16.34
CA CYS A 16 29.16 -20.68 15.56
C CYS A 16 28.35 -19.64 16.36
N ILE A 17 27.48 -20.07 17.28
CA ILE A 17 26.65 -19.17 18.11
C ILE A 17 27.50 -18.35 19.08
N LYS A 18 28.61 -18.91 19.59
CA LYS A 18 29.53 -18.21 20.52
C LYS A 18 30.48 -17.22 19.83
N GLY A 19 30.66 -17.30 18.51
CA GLY A 19 31.54 -16.40 17.74
C GLY A 19 30.93 -15.03 17.40
N PHE A 20 29.59 -14.92 17.38
CA PHE A 20 28.91 -13.70 16.99
C PHE A 20 28.88 -12.63 18.11
N PHE A 21 29.15 -13.00 19.35
CA PHE A 21 29.08 -12.09 20.51
C PHE A 21 30.39 -11.31 20.79
N ALA A 22 31.44 -11.50 20.00
CA ALA A 22 32.79 -11.00 20.27
C ALA A 22 33.26 -9.79 19.42
N LEU A 23 32.38 -9.12 18.66
CA LEU A 23 32.74 -7.94 17.84
C LEU A 23 31.87 -6.70 18.15
N GLY A 24 31.32 -6.60 19.35
CA GLY A 24 30.70 -5.38 19.86
C GLY A 24 31.74 -4.35 20.30
N GLY A 25 32.08 -3.39 19.44
CA GLY A 25 33.00 -2.31 19.80
C GLY A 25 33.10 -1.16 18.81
N TYR A 26 32.11 -0.27 18.77
CA TYR A 26 32.32 1.16 18.50
C TYR A 26 31.07 1.97 18.92
N THR A 27 31.10 2.53 20.13
CA THR A 27 30.03 3.40 20.65
C THR A 27 30.23 4.83 20.14
N ASP A 28 29.38 5.29 19.21
CA ASP A 28 29.21 6.71 18.91
C ASP A 28 28.18 7.31 19.91
N LYS A 29 28.61 8.30 20.69
CA LYS A 29 27.84 8.87 21.81
C LYS A 29 26.94 10.04 21.44
N ASN A 30 26.67 10.34 20.16
CA ASN A 30 26.02 11.61 19.81
C ASN A 30 24.83 11.56 18.84
N ARG A 31 24.06 10.46 18.84
CA ARG A 31 22.82 10.38 18.04
C ARG A 31 21.62 9.88 18.85
N ILE A 32 21.18 10.67 19.83
CA ILE A 32 19.89 10.47 20.50
C ILE A 32 18.91 11.54 19.99
N ARG A 33 18.01 11.14 19.08
CA ARG A 33 16.79 11.90 18.73
C ARG A 33 15.61 11.12 19.31
N PRO A 34 14.84 11.68 20.27
CA PRO A 34 13.80 10.95 20.96
C PRO A 34 12.50 11.00 20.16
N HIS A 35 12.33 10.13 19.16
CA HIS A 35 10.99 9.82 18.63
C HIS A 35 10.89 8.52 17.80
N GLU A 36 11.87 7.63 17.89
CA GLU A 36 11.98 6.45 17.01
C GLU A 36 12.26 5.20 17.85
N VAL A 37 11.33 4.90 18.76
CA VAL A 37 11.21 3.55 19.36
C VAL A 37 10.34 2.73 18.43
N ASP A 38 11.03 2.00 17.56
CA ASP A 38 10.54 1.15 16.49
C ASP A 38 9.36 0.24 16.88
N MET A 39 8.20 0.53 16.28
CA MET A 39 7.01 -0.33 16.25
C MET A 39 7.28 -1.69 15.58
N HIS A 40 8.47 -1.91 15.00
CA HIS A 40 8.95 -3.18 14.48
C HIS A 40 9.48 -4.15 15.56
N ILE A 41 9.87 -3.66 16.75
CA ILE A 41 10.35 -4.53 17.85
C ILE A 41 9.18 -5.27 18.52
N VAL A 42 7.98 -4.67 18.57
CA VAL A 42 6.79 -5.30 19.19
C VAL A 42 6.13 -6.33 18.25
N ILE A 43 6.24 -6.14 16.93
CA ILE A 43 5.64 -7.02 15.92
C ILE A 43 6.48 -8.29 15.69
N THR A 44 7.81 -8.24 15.85
CA THR A 44 8.68 -9.42 15.68
C THR A 44 8.61 -10.41 16.86
N ALA A 45 8.16 -9.97 18.04
CA ALA A 45 8.05 -10.82 19.24
C ALA A 45 6.78 -11.69 19.29
N LEU A 46 5.71 -11.37 18.54
CA LEU A 46 4.48 -12.18 18.48
C LEU A 46 4.48 -13.25 17.37
N ALA A 47 5.42 -13.20 16.41
CA ALA A 47 5.47 -14.14 15.29
C ALA A 47 6.29 -15.43 15.57
N LEU A 48 6.97 -15.55 16.73
CA LEU A 48 7.81 -16.72 17.05
C LEU A 48 7.07 -17.84 17.81
N SER A 49 5.73 -17.86 17.81
CA SER A 49 4.95 -18.92 18.51
C SER A 49 3.86 -19.59 17.67
N LEU A 50 3.83 -19.43 16.34
CA LEU A 50 2.82 -20.06 15.48
C LEU A 50 3.38 -20.71 14.20
N VAL A 51 4.55 -21.36 14.25
CA VAL A 51 5.05 -22.19 13.14
C VAL A 51 5.58 -23.53 13.63
N LEU A 52 4.76 -24.26 14.38
CA LEU A 52 5.00 -25.68 14.64
C LEU A 52 3.70 -26.48 14.55
N SER A 53 3.20 -26.69 13.32
CA SER A 53 2.47 -27.93 13.03
C SER A 53 2.27 -28.17 11.53
N VAL A 54 2.44 -29.45 11.17
CA VAL A 54 2.12 -30.12 9.90
C VAL A 54 3.17 -30.01 8.78
N ALA A 55 4.16 -30.90 8.88
CA ALA A 55 4.77 -31.54 7.72
C ALA A 55 4.12 -32.92 7.52
N GLY A 56 3.57 -33.18 6.33
CA GLY A 56 3.20 -34.54 5.92
C GLY A 56 2.16 -34.60 4.81
N ALA A 57 2.61 -34.76 3.55
CA ALA A 57 2.08 -35.67 2.52
C ALA A 57 2.39 -35.18 1.07
N THR A 58 3.46 -35.75 0.51
CA THR A 58 3.64 -36.27 -0.85
C THR A 58 2.91 -35.67 -2.07
N ALA A 59 3.75 -35.16 -2.99
CA ALA A 59 3.84 -35.46 -4.44
C ALA A 59 2.64 -35.20 -5.39
N ALA A 60 2.87 -34.19 -6.23
CA ALA A 60 2.72 -34.20 -7.69
C ALA A 60 1.34 -34.47 -8.32
N THR A 61 0.73 -33.40 -8.84
CA THR A 61 0.22 -33.38 -10.22
C THR A 61 0.45 -32.00 -10.84
N ALA A 62 0.63 -32.03 -12.15
CA ALA A 62 0.95 -30.91 -13.03
C ALA A 62 -0.11 -29.81 -13.04
N ALA A 63 0.33 -28.63 -13.50
CA ALA A 63 -0.30 -27.71 -14.46
C ALA A 63 -1.81 -27.45 -14.43
N GLU A 64 -2.15 -26.24 -14.91
CA GLU A 64 -3.50 -25.70 -15.13
C GLU A 64 -4.19 -25.22 -13.83
N THR A 65 -4.73 -24.01 -13.73
CA THR A 65 -5.17 -23.03 -14.73
C THR A 65 -4.99 -21.61 -14.20
N ALA A 66 -4.78 -20.67 -15.12
CA ALA A 66 -5.22 -19.30 -14.94
C ALA A 66 -6.72 -19.24 -14.60
N SER A 67 -7.17 -18.08 -14.11
CA SER A 67 -8.58 -17.69 -14.04
C SER A 67 -9.39 -18.28 -12.86
N ASP A 68 -9.14 -17.75 -11.67
CA ASP A 68 -10.27 -17.29 -10.87
C ASP A 68 -10.56 -15.85 -11.29
N ALA A 69 -11.30 -15.76 -12.39
CA ALA A 69 -12.14 -14.61 -12.65
C ALA A 69 -13.11 -14.53 -11.47
N VAL A 70 -12.83 -13.63 -10.54
CA VAL A 70 -13.91 -13.09 -9.69
C VAL A 70 -14.89 -12.45 -10.66
N ASP A 71 -15.99 -13.15 -10.85
CA ASP A 71 -17.25 -12.63 -11.34
C ASP A 71 -17.73 -11.55 -10.36
N THR A 72 -17.17 -10.34 -10.47
CA THR A 72 -17.76 -9.17 -9.87
C THR A 72 -18.88 -8.74 -10.81
N ALA A 73 -20.08 -9.24 -10.53
CA ALA A 73 -21.30 -8.61 -10.98
C ALA A 73 -21.20 -7.07 -10.82
N PRO A 74 -21.78 -6.26 -11.73
CA PRO A 74 -21.69 -4.81 -11.65
C PRO A 74 -22.10 -4.34 -10.25
N GLN A 75 -21.15 -3.75 -9.51
CA GLN A 75 -21.51 -2.92 -8.37
C GLN A 75 -22.22 -1.71 -8.98
N GLU A 76 -23.54 -1.64 -8.84
CA GLU A 76 -24.30 -0.45 -9.22
C GLU A 76 -23.74 0.74 -8.41
N SER A 77 -22.92 1.56 -9.07
CA SER A 77 -22.31 2.74 -8.46
C SER A 77 -23.40 3.75 -8.15
N THR A 78 -23.59 4.07 -6.86
CA THR A 78 -24.54 5.09 -6.39
C THR A 78 -24.10 6.53 -6.69
N PHE A 79 -23.06 6.71 -7.50
CA PHE A 79 -22.50 7.99 -7.90
C PHE A 79 -23.18 8.52 -9.15
N LEU A 80 -23.42 9.83 -9.20
CA LEU A 80 -24.19 10.50 -10.27
C LEU A 80 -23.63 10.24 -11.66
N HIS A 81 -22.32 10.05 -11.79
CA HIS A 81 -21.63 9.86 -13.07
C HIS A 81 -21.18 8.43 -13.31
N GLY A 82 -21.67 7.46 -12.52
CA GLY A 82 -21.30 6.06 -12.70
C GLY A 82 -19.85 5.73 -12.32
N GLY A 83 -19.26 6.54 -11.43
CA GLY A 83 -17.87 6.39 -11.01
C GLY A 83 -17.66 5.25 -10.01
N ASP A 84 -16.53 4.56 -10.13
CA ASP A 84 -16.05 3.59 -9.15
C ASP A 84 -15.04 4.26 -8.19
N PRO A 85 -15.41 4.50 -6.91
CA PRO A 85 -14.53 5.18 -5.96
C PRO A 85 -13.29 4.35 -5.60
N ALA A 86 -13.30 3.02 -5.75
CA ALA A 86 -12.14 2.19 -5.49
C ALA A 86 -11.08 2.37 -6.59
N ARG A 87 -11.50 2.40 -7.86
CA ARG A 87 -10.61 2.79 -8.97
C ARG A 87 -10.14 4.24 -8.84
N GLY A 88 -11.05 5.14 -8.44
CA GLY A 88 -10.73 6.54 -8.14
C GLY A 88 -9.64 6.69 -7.08
N ALA A 89 -9.74 5.93 -5.98
CA ALA A 89 -8.76 5.95 -4.89
C ALA A 89 -7.34 5.57 -5.36
N GLU A 90 -7.21 4.60 -6.26
CA GLU A 90 -5.92 4.19 -6.81
C GLU A 90 -5.28 5.33 -7.62
N MET A 91 -6.06 5.96 -8.50
CA MET A 91 -5.60 7.10 -9.31
C MET A 91 -5.30 8.35 -8.48
N ALA A 92 -6.08 8.58 -7.42
CA ALA A 92 -5.96 9.73 -6.53
C ALA A 92 -4.60 9.81 -5.83
N LYS A 93 -3.83 8.71 -5.75
CA LYS A 93 -2.46 8.71 -5.23
C LYS A 93 -1.55 9.74 -5.92
N LEU A 94 -1.78 10.02 -7.20
CA LEU A 94 -1.03 11.04 -7.94
C LEU A 94 -1.46 12.47 -7.57
N CYS A 95 -2.72 12.64 -7.16
CA CYS A 95 -3.36 13.92 -6.89
C CYS A 95 -3.03 14.45 -5.48
N ILE A 96 -2.93 13.56 -4.49
CA ILE A 96 -2.75 13.93 -3.07
C ILE A 96 -1.40 14.61 -2.79
N SER A 97 -0.41 14.49 -3.69
CA SER A 97 0.88 15.18 -3.58
C SER A 97 0.73 16.70 -3.57
N CYS A 98 -0.28 17.22 -4.28
CA CYS A 98 -0.60 18.65 -4.33
C CYS A 98 -1.87 18.97 -3.53
N HIS A 99 -2.90 18.13 -3.63
CA HIS A 99 -4.21 18.37 -3.02
C HIS A 99 -4.32 17.90 -1.56
N GLY A 100 -3.22 17.41 -1.00
CA GLY A 100 -3.12 16.96 0.38
C GLY A 100 -3.62 15.53 0.59
N HIS A 101 -3.24 14.97 1.74
CA HIS A 101 -3.67 13.63 2.15
C HIS A 101 -5.20 13.58 2.24
N GLN A 102 -5.81 12.51 1.68
CA GLN A 102 -7.27 12.38 1.56
C GLN A 102 -7.93 13.60 0.89
N GLY A 103 -7.23 14.31 -0.01
CA GLY A 103 -7.78 15.49 -0.68
C GLY A 103 -7.95 16.71 0.23
N ARG A 104 -7.34 16.72 1.43
CA ARG A 104 -7.37 17.84 2.37
C ARG A 104 -6.08 18.63 2.26
N SER A 105 -6.10 19.70 1.48
CA SER A 105 -4.92 20.53 1.26
C SER A 105 -4.57 21.34 2.51
N VAL A 106 -3.27 21.47 2.78
CA VAL A 106 -2.72 22.30 3.87
C VAL A 106 -2.29 23.69 3.40
N THR A 107 -2.45 23.99 2.10
CA THR A 107 -2.04 25.26 1.50
C THR A 107 -3.18 25.89 0.72
N SER A 108 -3.20 27.21 0.60
CA SER A 108 -4.17 27.92 -0.26
C SER A 108 -3.86 27.80 -1.76
N ARG A 109 -2.66 27.32 -2.12
CA ARG A 109 -2.23 27.19 -3.52
C ARG A 109 -2.96 26.07 -4.26
N TYR A 110 -3.27 24.99 -3.55
CA TYR A 110 -3.99 23.84 -4.07
C TYR A 110 -5.29 23.69 -3.28
N PRO A 111 -6.46 23.71 -3.93
CA PRO A 111 -7.72 23.56 -3.22
C PRO A 111 -7.89 22.14 -2.67
N SER A 112 -8.58 22.00 -1.55
CA SER A 112 -9.07 20.71 -1.07
C SER A 112 -10.14 20.16 -2.00
N LEU A 113 -10.13 18.84 -2.19
CA LEU A 113 -11.06 18.09 -3.01
C LEU A 113 -12.02 17.22 -2.18
N ALA A 114 -11.66 16.94 -0.92
CA ALA A 114 -12.46 16.11 -0.02
C ALA A 114 -13.87 16.67 0.17
N GLY A 115 -14.89 15.82 0.00
CA GLY A 115 -16.30 16.16 0.20
C GLY A 115 -16.86 17.18 -0.80
N MET A 116 -16.13 17.47 -1.88
CA MET A 116 -16.63 18.34 -2.93
C MET A 116 -17.72 17.61 -3.73
N ASP A 117 -18.78 18.34 -4.11
CA ASP A 117 -19.86 17.82 -4.95
C ASP A 117 -19.31 17.12 -6.20
N GLU A 118 -19.81 15.91 -6.47
CA GLU A 118 -19.32 15.05 -7.55
C GLU A 118 -19.42 15.74 -8.92
N THR A 119 -20.55 16.38 -9.19
CA THR A 119 -20.79 17.10 -10.46
C THR A 119 -19.78 18.22 -10.64
N ARG A 120 -19.51 18.97 -9.57
CA ARG A 120 -18.50 20.04 -9.59
C ARG A 120 -17.11 19.52 -9.90
N ILE A 121 -16.73 18.37 -9.36
CA ILE A 121 -15.43 17.74 -9.66
C ILE A 121 -15.39 17.34 -11.14
N VAL A 122 -16.42 16.67 -11.65
CA VAL A 122 -16.49 16.23 -13.05
C VAL A 122 -16.38 17.42 -14.01
N GLU A 123 -17.19 18.46 -13.81
CA GLU A 123 -17.17 19.67 -14.65
C GLU A 123 -15.82 20.38 -14.58
N GLY A 124 -15.26 20.52 -13.37
CA GLY A 124 -13.95 21.13 -13.15
C GLY A 124 -12.84 20.36 -13.88
N MET A 125 -12.81 19.03 -13.74
CA MET A 125 -11.82 18.18 -14.39
C MET A 125 -11.94 18.20 -15.91
N LYS A 126 -13.17 18.25 -16.46
CA LYS A 126 -13.39 18.41 -17.90
C LYS A 126 -12.91 19.77 -18.43
N SER A 127 -13.16 20.86 -17.71
CA SER A 127 -12.67 22.21 -18.06
C SER A 127 -11.14 22.30 -17.98
N LEU A 128 -10.54 21.70 -16.96
CA LEU A 128 -9.08 21.57 -16.85
C LEU A 128 -8.51 20.75 -18.02
N ARG A 129 -9.13 19.60 -18.35
CA ARG A 129 -8.70 18.73 -19.46
C ARG A 129 -8.77 19.45 -20.80
N ALA A 130 -9.79 20.28 -21.00
CA ALA A 130 -9.95 21.14 -22.18
C ALA A 130 -8.93 22.30 -22.23
N GLY A 131 -8.22 22.57 -21.11
CA GLY A 131 -7.24 23.65 -21.02
C GLY A 131 -7.84 25.03 -20.85
N GLU A 132 -9.13 25.13 -20.52
CA GLU A 132 -9.84 26.40 -20.31
C GLU A 132 -9.37 27.13 -19.05
N LYS A 133 -8.87 26.37 -18.07
CA LYS A 133 -8.42 26.87 -16.76
C LYS A 133 -7.19 26.09 -16.30
N GLY A 134 -6.41 26.71 -15.40
CA GLY A 134 -5.40 26.00 -14.58
C GLY A 134 -4.36 25.20 -15.38
N HIS A 135 -3.48 25.88 -16.14
CA HIS A 135 -2.49 25.25 -17.04
C HIS A 135 -1.69 24.08 -16.44
N MET A 136 -1.37 24.12 -15.15
CA MET A 136 -0.68 23.02 -14.46
C MET A 136 -1.57 21.76 -14.35
N MET A 137 -2.81 21.92 -13.91
CA MET A 137 -3.75 20.81 -13.78
C MET A 137 -4.27 20.32 -15.13
N ALA A 138 -4.32 21.19 -16.15
CA ALA A 138 -4.63 20.77 -17.51
C ALA A 138 -3.69 19.66 -18.00
N ASN A 139 -2.39 19.74 -17.72
CA ASN A 139 -1.45 18.68 -18.09
C ASN A 139 -1.70 17.37 -17.36
N MET A 140 -2.19 17.42 -16.12
CA MET A 140 -2.52 16.23 -15.33
C MET A 140 -3.80 15.55 -15.81
N THR A 141 -4.78 16.33 -16.26
CA THR A 141 -6.10 15.82 -16.65
C THR A 141 -6.22 15.47 -18.14
N ARG A 142 -5.30 15.96 -18.99
CA ARG A 142 -5.27 15.73 -20.45
C ARG A 142 -5.36 14.27 -20.89
N GLY A 143 -4.77 13.37 -20.12
CA GLY A 143 -4.77 11.93 -20.42
C GLY A 143 -5.94 11.15 -19.82
N LEU A 144 -6.79 11.78 -19.01
CA LEU A 144 -7.87 11.09 -18.31
C LEU A 144 -9.07 10.88 -19.23
N SER A 145 -9.60 9.66 -19.24
CA SER A 145 -10.88 9.36 -19.89
C SER A 145 -12.05 9.95 -19.09
N ASP A 146 -13.25 9.95 -19.69
CA ASP A 146 -14.46 10.36 -18.96
C ASP A 146 -14.76 9.46 -17.77
N GLN A 147 -14.47 8.16 -17.90
CA GLN A 147 -14.62 7.22 -16.79
C GLN A 147 -13.63 7.52 -15.67
N ASP A 148 -12.35 7.79 -15.99
CA ASP A 148 -11.35 8.10 -14.96
C ASP A 148 -11.73 9.36 -14.16
N ILE A 149 -12.30 10.36 -14.85
CA ILE A 149 -12.83 11.56 -14.21
C ILE A 149 -14.00 11.22 -13.29
N ALA A 150 -14.94 10.38 -13.74
CA ALA A 150 -16.07 9.95 -12.92
C ALA A 150 -15.62 9.17 -11.68
N ASP A 151 -14.65 8.26 -11.82
CA ASP A 151 -14.09 7.48 -10.72
C ASP A 151 -13.39 8.37 -9.68
N LEU A 152 -12.57 9.32 -10.15
CA LEU A 152 -11.90 10.30 -9.28
C LEU A 152 -12.92 11.19 -8.56
N ALA A 153 -13.97 11.62 -9.27
CA ALA A 153 -15.04 12.42 -8.68
C ALA A 153 -15.80 11.64 -7.61
N ALA A 154 -16.16 10.39 -7.89
CA ALA A 154 -16.79 9.49 -6.93
C ALA A 154 -15.93 9.28 -5.68
N TYR A 155 -14.62 9.08 -5.86
CA TYR A 155 -13.70 8.95 -4.73
C TYR A 155 -13.66 10.22 -3.87
N PHE A 156 -13.32 11.38 -4.45
CA PHE A 156 -13.13 12.60 -3.67
C PHE A 156 -14.42 13.14 -3.04
N SER A 157 -15.57 12.99 -3.71
CA SER A 157 -16.87 13.40 -3.17
C SER A 157 -17.32 12.54 -1.99
N SER A 158 -16.86 11.29 -1.92
CA SER A 158 -17.16 10.38 -0.81
C SER A 158 -16.33 10.64 0.46
N LEU A 159 -15.29 11.46 0.37
CA LEU A 159 -14.42 11.77 1.52
C LEU A 159 -15.05 12.81 2.44
N ASP A 160 -14.68 12.74 3.73
CA ASP A 160 -15.11 13.75 4.69
C ASP A 160 -14.47 15.13 4.39
N PRO A 161 -15.28 16.22 4.35
CA PRO A 161 -14.83 17.56 3.98
C PRO A 161 -13.82 18.19 4.97
#